data_AF-A0AAV5KYX5-F1
#
_entry.id   AF-A0AAV5KYX5-F1
#
_cell.length_a   1.000
_cell.length_b   1.000
_cell.length_c   1.000
_cell.angle_alpha   90.00
_cell.angle_beta   90.00
_cell.angle_gamma   90.00
#
_symmetry.space_group_name_H-M   'P 1'
#
loop_
_entity.id
_entity.type
_entity.pdbx_description
1 polymer ?
#
loop_
_entity_poly.entity_id
_entity_poly.type
_entity_poly.pdbx_seq_one_letter_code
_entity_poly.pdbx_strand_id
1 'polypeptide(L)' 'MMERVLGPLPQHMALKADRRAEKYFRKGARLDWPDGATSRESMRAVWKLPRLPVIFLEYAKYAS' A
#
# COMPACT_ATOMS: atom_id res chain seq x y z
N MET A 1 4.39 3.83 -5.12
CA MET A 1 5.11 2.64 -4.63
C MET A 1 4.75 1.37 -5.43
N MET A 2 3.50 1.11 -5.86
CA MET A 2 3.26 0.16 -6.98
C MET A 2 3.43 0.78 -8.37
N GLU A 3 3.13 2.07 -8.54
CA GLU A 3 3.42 2.79 -9.80
C GLU A 3 4.93 2.87 -10.10
N ARG A 4 5.79 2.67 -9.09
CA ARG A 4 7.24 2.55 -9.30
C ARG A 4 7.65 1.21 -9.90
N VAL A 5 6.82 0.18 -9.74
CA VAL A 5 7.04 -1.18 -10.24
C VAL A 5 6.28 -1.39 -11.56
N LEU A 6 5.06 -0.86 -11.66
CA LEU A 6 4.16 -1.02 -12.80
C LEU A 6 4.17 0.16 -13.78
N GLY A 7 4.81 1.28 -13.41
CA GLY A 7 4.60 2.56 -14.09
C GLY A 7 3.29 3.24 -13.68
N PRO A 8 3.04 4.47 -14.15
CA PRO A 8 1.80 5.18 -13.87
C PRO A 8 0.59 4.37 -14.37
N LEU A 9 -0.36 4.08 -13.48
CA LEU A 9 -1.53 3.30 -13.85
C LEU A 9 -2.43 4.12 -14.77
N PRO A 10 -2.87 3.58 -15.93
CA PRO A 10 -3.77 4.31 -16.81
C PRO A 10 -5.08 4.71 -16.12
N GLN A 11 -5.49 5.97 -16.28
CA GLN A 11 -6.65 6.55 -15.61
C GLN A 11 -7.95 5.75 -15.85
N HIS A 12 -8.13 5.23 -17.08
CA HIS A 12 -9.31 4.45 -17.43
C HIS A 12 -9.38 3.09 -16.71
N MET A 13 -8.25 2.53 -16.29
CA MET A 13 -8.22 1.29 -15.50
C MET A 13 -8.56 1.57 -14.05
N ALA A 14 -8.07 2.68 -13.50
CA ALA A 14 -8.41 3.11 -12.14
C ALA A 14 -9.91 3.43 -11.99
N LEU A 15 -10.50 4.13 -12.97
CA LEU A 15 -11.93 4.47 -12.97
C LEU A 15 -12.86 3.26 -13.18
N LYS A 16 -12.36 2.19 -13.80
CA LYS A 16 -13.09 0.92 -13.99
C LYS A 16 -12.78 -0.11 -12.91
N ALA A 17 -11.99 0.24 -11.91
CA ALA A 17 -11.62 -0.68 -10.85
C ALA A 17 -12.87 -1.10 -10.06
N ASP A 18 -12.91 -2.38 -9.66
CA ASP A 18 -13.98 -2.91 -8.82
C ASP A 18 -14.12 -2.09 -7.52
N ARG A 19 -15.32 -1.99 -6.97
CA ARG A 19 -15.58 -1.22 -5.73
C ARG A 19 -14.71 -1.67 -4.55
N ARG A 20 -14.30 -2.94 -4.51
CA ARG A 20 -13.37 -3.47 -3.49
C ARG A 20 -11.95 -2.93 -3.65
N ALA A 21 -11.59 -2.49 -4.85
CA ALA A 21 -10.29 -1.94 -5.19
C ALA A 21 -10.20 -0.42 -4.98
N GLU A 22 -11.33 0.29 -4.82
CA GLU A 22 -11.35 1.74 -4.54
C GLU A 22 -10.46 2.14 -3.36
N LYS A 23 -10.38 1.29 -2.32
CA LYS A 23 -9.51 1.53 -1.16
C LYS A 23 -8.02 1.66 -1.52
N TYR A 24 -7.61 1.15 -2.68
CA TYR A 24 -6.24 1.24 -3.16
C TYR A 24 -5.96 2.55 -3.93
N PHE A 25 -6.99 3.33 -4.25
CA PHE A 25 -6.87 4.56 -5.02
C PHE A 25 -7.22 5.79 -4.18
N ARG A 26 -6.36 6.81 -4.22
CA ARG A 26 -6.64 8.13 -3.64
C ARG A 26 -7.22 9.04 -4.73
N LYS A 27 -8.34 9.71 -4.43
CA LYS A 27 -9.07 10.58 -5.39
C LYS A 27 -9.47 9.87 -6.69
N GLY A 28 -9.74 8.56 -6.64
CA GLY A 28 -10.32 7.77 -7.74
C GLY A 28 -9.42 7.45 -8.95
N ALA A 29 -8.19 7.98 -9.00
CA ALA A 29 -7.32 7.80 -10.17
C ALA A 29 -5.85 7.58 -9.85
N ARG A 30 -5.40 7.85 -8.62
CA ARG A 30 -4.00 7.71 -8.23
C ARG A 30 -3.84 6.49 -7.33
N LEU A 31 -2.97 5.57 -7.71
CA LEU A 31 -2.74 4.38 -6.90
C LEU A 31 -1.98 4.77 -5.63
N ASP A 32 -2.67 4.66 -4.49
CA ASP A 32 -2.16 5.01 -3.17
C ASP A 32 -1.82 3.73 -2.38
N TRP A 33 -1.45 2.65 -3.07
CA TRP A 33 -1.03 1.42 -2.43
C TRP A 33 0.47 1.49 -2.07
N PRO A 34 0.88 1.10 -0.84
CA PRO A 34 0.06 0.49 0.21
C PRO A 34 -0.59 1.49 1.19
N ASP A 35 -0.29 2.78 1.17
CA ASP A 35 -0.72 3.72 2.23
C ASP A 35 -2.25 3.89 2.38
N GLY A 36 -2.99 3.98 1.28
CA GLY A 36 -4.45 3.96 1.22
C GLY A 36 -5.05 2.56 1.43
N ALA A 37 -4.25 1.52 1.19
CA ALA A 37 -4.60 0.11 1.36
C ALA A 37 -4.44 -0.40 2.79
N THR A 38 -3.54 0.24 3.52
CA THR A 38 -3.07 -0.18 4.84
C THR A 38 -4.04 0.37 5.86
N SER A 39 -4.91 -0.48 6.38
CA SER A 39 -5.85 -0.05 7.42
C SER A 39 -5.09 0.28 8.70
N ARG A 40 -5.62 1.25 9.44
CA ARG A 40 -5.11 1.56 10.78
C ARG A 40 -5.23 0.34 11.71
N GLU A 41 -6.23 -0.52 11.52
CA GLU A 41 -6.35 -1.80 12.21
C GLU A 41 -5.19 -2.76 11.88
N SER A 42 -4.82 -2.92 10.61
CA SER A 42 -3.70 -3.77 10.20
C SER A 42 -2.37 -3.25 10.74
N MET A 43 -2.15 -1.92 10.74
CA MET A 43 -0.99 -1.33 11.42
C MET A 43 -1.05 -1.63 12.92
N ARG A 44 -2.16 -1.36 13.60
CA ARG A 44 -2.27 -1.66 15.04
C ARG A 44 -2.03 -3.13 15.35
N ALA A 45 -2.45 -4.06 14.49
CA ALA A 45 -2.16 -5.48 14.64
C ALA A 45 -0.65 -5.78 14.50
N VAL A 46 0.01 -5.18 13.52
CA VAL A 46 1.46 -5.26 13.33
C VAL A 46 2.23 -4.69 14.53
N TRP A 47 1.79 -3.55 15.06
CA TRP A 47 2.42 -2.91 16.22
C TRP A 47 2.27 -3.73 17.51
N LYS A 48 1.25 -4.60 17.59
CA LYS A 48 1.08 -5.56 18.69
C LYS A 48 1.99 -6.78 18.57
N LEU A 49 2.68 -6.97 17.45
CA LEU A 49 3.61 -8.08 17.28
C LEU A 49 4.99 -7.70 17.85
N PRO A 50 5.49 -8.40 18.89
CA PRO A 50 6.65 -7.97 19.67
C PRO A 50 7.99 -8.00 18.92
N ARG A 51 8.05 -8.53 17.69
CA ARG A 51 9.30 -8.67 16.91
C ARG A 51 9.22 -8.15 15.48
N LEU A 52 8.02 -7.82 15.00
CA LEU A 52 7.85 -7.35 13.62
C LEU A 52 8.57 -6.02 13.33
N PRO A 53 8.59 -5.02 14.26
CA PRO A 53 9.28 -3.76 14.00
C PRO A 53 10.78 -3.94 13.72
N VAL A 54 11.44 -4.85 14.44
CA VAL A 54 12.88 -5.13 14.27
C VAL A 54 13.14 -5.78 12.91
N ILE A 55 12.35 -6.80 12.56
CA ILE A 55 12.46 -7.50 11.27
C ILE A 55 12.17 -6.55 10.10
N PHE A 56 11.18 -5.67 10.23
CA PHE A 56 10.80 -4.72 9.19
C PHE A 56 11.87 -3.63 8.99
N LEU A 57 12.42 -3.08 10.08
CA LEU A 57 13.52 -2.11 10.04
C LEU A 57 14.78 -2.71 9.44
N GLU A 58 15.07 -3.97 9.77
CA GLU A 58 16.22 -4.69 9.24
C GLU A 58 16.04 -4.95 7.73
N TYR A 59 14.88 -5.44 7.30
CA TYR A 59 14.58 -5.62 5.88
C TYR A 59 14.63 -4.30 5.08
N ALA A 60 14.09 -3.21 5.63
CA ALA A 60 14.11 -1.90 4.98
C ALA A 60 15.53 -1.33 4.79
N LYS A 61 16.46 -1.64 5.72
CA LYS A 61 17.89 -1.28 5.58
C LYS A 61 18.60 -2.09 4.50
N TYR A 62 18.24 -3.36 4.31
CA TYR A 62 18.84 -4.20 3.27
C TYR A 62 18.25 -3.95 1.87
N ALA A 63 17.09 -3.31 1.78
CA ALA A 63 16.40 -3.00 0.53
C ALA A 63 16.76 -1.62 -0.08
N SER A 64 17.70 -0.87 0.52
CA SER A 64 18.23 0.42 0.07
C SER A 64 19.67 0.31 -0.39
#